data_AF-A0A914D614-F1
#
_entry.id   AF-A0A914D614-F1
#
_cell.length_a   1.000
_cell.length_b   1.000
_cell.length_c   1.000
_cell.angle_alpha   90.00
_cell.angle_beta   90.00
_cell.angle_gamma   90.00
#
_symmetry.space_group_name_H-M   'P 1'
#
loop_
_entity.id
_entity.type
_entity.pdbx_description
1 polymer ?
#
loop_
_entity_poly.entity_id
_entity_poly.type
_entity_poly.pdbx_seq_one_letter_code
_entity_poly.pdbx_strand_id
1 'polypeptide(L)' 'MWHPDLYFANARQASFQTVTDDNFLVWVYPSGNVWYDCRISLIVICTMDLWKYPLDSQICEMRILSYMMS' A
#
# COMPACT_ATOMS: atom_id res chain seq x y z
N MET A 1 20.23 5.32 0.81
CA MET A 1 19.64 5.05 2.15
C MET A 1 18.84 3.76 2.05
N TRP A 2 18.88 2.90 3.06
CA TRP A 2 18.02 1.71 3.08
C TRP A 2 16.56 2.13 3.30
N HIS A 3 15.64 1.53 2.56
CA HIS A 3 14.19 1.60 2.80
C HIS A 3 13.64 0.16 2.78
N PRO A 4 12.54 -0.13 3.48
CA PRO A 4 11.93 -1.45 3.41
C PRO A 4 11.32 -1.67 2.02
N ASP A 5 11.55 -2.87 1.46
CA ASP A 5 10.85 -3.31 0.25
C ASP A 5 9.46 -3.83 0.64
N LEU A 6 8.46 -2.95 0.57
CA LEU A 6 7.07 -3.28 0.87
C LEU A 6 6.30 -3.61 -0.41
N TYR A 7 5.44 -4.63 -0.34
CA TYR A 7 4.51 -4.98 -1.42
C TYR A 7 3.11 -5.28 -0.89
N PHE A 8 2.12 -5.11 -1.75
CA PHE A 8 0.72 -5.36 -1.43
C PHE A 8 0.32 -6.76 -1.94
N ALA A 9 0.21 -7.71 -1.02
CA ALA A 9 0.08 -9.14 -1.34
C ALA A 9 -1.20 -9.49 -2.13
N ASN A 10 -2.27 -8.72 -1.93
CA ASN A 10 -3.52 -8.86 -2.67
C ASN A 10 -3.73 -7.77 -3.72
N ALA A 11 -2.69 -7.02 -4.09
CA ALA A 11 -2.80 -6.09 -5.21
C ALA A 11 -2.77 -6.84 -6.54
N ARG A 12 -3.80 -6.60 -7.36
CA ARG A 12 -3.80 -6.99 -8.77
C ARG A 12 -2.96 -6.03 -9.61
N GLN A 13 -2.99 -4.75 -9.26
CA GLN A 13 -2.21 -3.71 -9.92
C GLN A 13 -1.79 -2.66 -8.89
N ALA A 14 -0.54 -2.20 -9.00
CA ALA A 14 0.00 -1.11 -8.21
C ALA A 14 0.78 -0.19 -9.13
N SER A 15 0.57 1.13 -9.01
CA SER A 15 1.37 2.13 -9.70
C SER A 15 1.75 3.26 -8.76
N PHE A 16 3.03 3.62 -8.77
CA PHE A 16 3.50 4.83 -8.11
C PHE A 16 3.07 6.04 -8.93
N GLN A 17 2.63 7.10 -8.26
CA GLN A 17 2.33 8.34 -8.97
C GLN A 17 3.62 9.06 -9.33
N THR A 18 3.84 9.26 -10.62
CA THR A 18 4.97 10.05 -11.16
C THR A 18 4.41 11.32 -11.78
N VAL A 19 3.98 12.28 -10.94
CA VAL A 19 3.59 13.61 -11.44
C VAL A 19 4.81 14.49 -11.29
N THR A 20 5.48 14.78 -12.41
CA THR A 20 6.71 15.59 -12.56
C THR A 20 7.99 15.06 -11.90
N ASP A 21 7.91 14.36 -10.76
CA ASP A 21 9.03 13.68 -10.08
C ASP A 21 8.52 12.44 -9.33
N ASP A 22 9.43 11.61 -8.83
CA ASP A 22 9.08 10.50 -7.96
C ASP A 22 8.47 11.03 -6.64
N ASN A 23 7.21 10.68 -6.33
CA ASN A 23 6.49 11.13 -5.13
C ASN A 23 6.96 10.39 -3.86
N PHE A 24 8.21 10.61 -3.47
CA PHE A 24 8.77 10.11 -2.21
C PHE A 24 9.24 11.28 -1.34
N LEU A 25 8.59 11.45 -0.18
CA LEU A 25 9.04 12.35 0.87
C LEU A 25 9.83 11.54 1.90
N VAL A 26 11.08 11.94 2.13
CA VAL A 26 11.92 11.38 3.18
C VAL A 26 12.26 12.47 4.19
N TRP A 27 11.90 12.26 5.45
CA TRP A 27 12.27 13.15 6.54
C TRP A 27 13.11 12.40 7.57
N VAL A 28 14.32 12.89 7.85
CA VAL A 28 15.23 12.31 8.84
C VAL A 28 15.26 13.22 10.07
N TYR A 29 14.79 12.70 11.20
CA TYR A 29 14.86 13.40 12.47
C TYR A 29 16.27 13.31 13.07
N PRO A 30 16.72 14.33 13.84
CA PRO A 30 18.01 14.26 14.55
C PRO A 30 18.13 13.09 15.54
N SER A 31 17.00 12.51 15.97
CA SER A 31 16.96 11.31 16.81
C SER A 31 17.31 10.02 16.05
N GLY A 32 17.41 10.07 14.71
CA GLY A 32 17.64 8.91 13.85
C GLY A 32 16.35 8.27 13.30
N ASN A 33 15.17 8.77 13.68
CA ASN A 33 13.91 8.30 13.10
C ASN A 33 13.79 8.79 11.66
N VAL A 34 13.31 7.93 10.77
CA VAL A 34 13.05 8.28 9.36
C VAL A 34 11.56 8.15 9.09
N TRP A 35 10.97 9.20 8.52
CA TRP A 35 9.64 9.16 7.94
C TRP A 35 9.75 9.03 6.43
N TYR A 36 8.98 8.11 5.89
CA TYR A 36 8.88 7.83 4.47
C TYR A 36 7.42 7.90 4.07
N ASP A 37 7.09 8.83 3.17
CA ASP A 37 5.74 9.03 2.67
C ASP A 37 5.74 8.97 1.14
N CYS A 38 4.73 8.27 0.59
CA CYS A 38 4.60 8.11 -0.85
C CYS A 38 3.14 7.91 -1.24
N ARG A 39 2.81 8.32 -2.47
CA ARG A 39 1.47 8.15 -3.02
C ARG A 39 1.43 7.02 -4.03
N ILE A 40 0.62 6.00 -3.72
CA ILE A 40 0.46 4.80 -4.54
C ILE A 40 -1.00 4.66 -4.97
N SER A 41 -1.23 4.37 -6.25
CA SER A 41 -2.52 3.95 -6.78
C SER A 41 -2.58 2.43 -6.80
N LEU A 42 -3.61 1.85 -6.18
CA LEU A 42 -3.72 0.41 -5.96
C LEU A 42 -5.07 -0.12 -6.44
N ILE A 43 -5.04 -1.26 -7.10
CA ILE A 43 -6.21 -2.09 -7.38
C ILE A 43 -6.01 -3.39 -6.60
N VAL A 44 -6.79 -3.55 -5.53
CA VAL A 44 -6.73 -4.71 -4.64
C VAL A 44 -7.85 -5.70 -4.92
N ILE A 45 -7.55 -6.98 -4.75
CA ILE A 45 -8.52 -8.07 -4.81
C ILE A 45 -9.25 -8.14 -3.46
N CYS A 46 -10.58 -8.09 -3.51
CA CYS A 46 -11.46 -8.27 -2.38
C CYS A 46 -12.54 -9.30 -2.73
N THR A 47 -12.61 -10.37 -1.94
CA THR A 47 -13.64 -11.42 -2.10
C THR A 47 -14.90 -11.01 -1.34
N MET A 48 -15.98 -10.78 -2.08
CA MET A 48 -17.25 -10.29 -1.52
C MET A 48 -18.24 -11.44 -1.27
N ASP A 49 -19.03 -11.34 -0.20
CA ASP A 49 -20.16 -12.23 0.09
C ASP A 49 -21.50 -11.56 -0.26
N LEU A 50 -22.09 -11.97 -1.38
CA LEU A 50 -23.27 -11.35 -1.97
C LEU A 50 -24.60 -11.96 -1.49
N TRP A 51 -24.61 -12.72 -0.39
CA TRP A 51 -25.82 -13.45 0.04
C TRP A 51 -27.03 -12.55 0.32
N LYS A 52 -26.81 -11.26 0.61
CA LYS A 52 -27.82 -10.26 1.01
C LYS A 52 -27.99 -9.10 0.04
N TYR A 53 -27.55 -9.25 -1.20
CA TYR A 53 -27.57 -8.17 -2.20
C TYR A 53 -28.96 -7.51 -2.35
N PRO A 54 -29.08 -6.15 -2.40
CA PRO A 54 -28.01 -5.14 -2.34
C PRO A 54 -27.73 -4.59 -0.92
N LEU A 55 -28.27 -5.24 0.13
CA LEU A 55 -28.18 -4.82 1.54
C LEU A 55 -27.11 -5.62 2.31
N ASP A 56 -26.10 -6.10 1.59
CA ASP A 56 -24.93 -6.77 2.12
C ASP A 56 -23.90 -5.78 2.67
N SER A 57 -22.91 -6.30 3.41
CA SER A 57 -21.79 -5.53 3.94
C SER A 57 -20.51 -6.26 3.64
N GLN A 58 -19.54 -5.55 3.08
CA GLN A 58 -18.28 -6.13 2.61
C GLN A 58 -17.10 -5.63 3.45
N ILE A 59 -16.18 -6.53 3.77
CA ILE A 59 -14.91 -6.22 4.43
C ILE A 59 -13.80 -6.50 3.43
N CYS A 60 -13.09 -5.45 3.01
CA CYS A 60 -11.96 -5.54 2.09
C CYS A 60 -10.66 -5.26 2.82
N GLU A 61 -9.85 -6.30 3.00
CA GLU A 61 -8.56 -6.19 3.64
C GLU A 61 -7.47 -5.77 2.65
N MET A 62 -6.53 -4.95 3.13
CA MET A 62 -5.29 -4.65 2.41
C MET A 62 -4.15 -5.37 3.13
N ARG A 63 -3.43 -6.23 2.41
CA ARG A 63 -2.34 -7.02 2.97
C ARG A 63 -1.01 -6.43 2.52
N ILE A 64 -0.29 -5.83 3.47
CA ILE A 64 1.02 -5.22 3.24
C ILE A 64 2.08 -6.14 3.85
N LEU A 65 3.07 -6.52 3.07
CA LEU A 65 4.16 -7.41 3.48
C LEU A 65 5.50 -6.78 3.09
N SER A 66 6.56 -7.17 3.79
CA SER A 66 7.93 -6.87 3.36
C SER A 66 8.49 -8.02 2.56
N TYR A 67 8.98 -7.76 1.36
CA TYR A 67 9.55 -8.77 0.47
C TYR A 67 10.76 -9.49 1.07
N MET A 68 11.60 -8.76 1.82
CA MET A 68 12.81 -9.34 2.43
C MET A 68 12.54 -10.11 3.73
N MET A 69 11.38 -9.92 4.37
CA MET A 69 11.02 -10.55 5.64
C MET A 69 9.84 -11.52 5.52
N SER A 70 9.31 -11.75 4.31
CA SER A 70 8.23 -12.70 4.02
C SER A 70 8.74 -14.09 3.67
#